data_AF-A0A2N1Q9X1-F1
#
_entry.id   AF-A0A2N1Q9X1-F1
#
_cell.length_a   1.000
_cell.length_b   1.000
_cell.length_c   1.000
_cell.angle_alpha   90.00
_cell.angle_beta   90.00
_cell.angle_gamma   90.00
#
_symmetry.space_group_name_H-M   'P 1'
#
loop_
_entity.id
_entity.type
_entity.pdbx_description
1 polymer ?
#
loop_
_entity_poly.entity_id
_entity_poly.type
_entity_poly.pdbx_seq_one_letter_code
_entity_poly.pdbx_strand_id
1 'polypeptide(L)'
;MKAHEFIELIEIKQEEIDKAKHYLDLKGVNLHHSIYSYLSSYTASKIKYCEIATTYRYDKRIRKVLYKYIGLMEEMIRAFIDNKYSDEMDQIKLTTKIANTLKNEKVLYKALDKTLFSDLIAQVLDLSEEDINAIFPNTIFDSKNLKAIAELRNAVSHNRFLLNYLSFKECNIGGRISGSLHANLMNLANHFDIEIRKSFINEINTCAILEDDGDKMKINQVEWCLPVFVVIVL
;
A
#
# COMPACT_ATOMS: atom_id res chain seq x y z
N MET A 1 -24.66 13.62 -1.95
CA MET A 1 -24.61 14.27 -0.63
C MET A 1 -23.80 15.55 -0.73
N LYS A 2 -24.31 16.65 -0.18
CA LYS A 2 -23.67 17.97 -0.14
C LYS A 2 -22.83 18.13 1.14
N ALA A 3 -21.94 19.13 1.18
CA ALA A 3 -21.05 19.35 2.32
C ALA A 3 -21.79 19.68 3.63
N HIS A 4 -22.86 20.49 3.57
CA HIS A 4 -23.66 20.82 4.76
C HIS A 4 -24.38 19.59 5.34
N GLU A 5 -24.97 18.76 4.47
CA GLU A 5 -25.60 17.48 4.86
C GLU A 5 -24.59 16.60 5.61
N PHE A 6 -23.34 16.52 5.13
CA PHE A 6 -22.29 15.75 5.79
C PHE A 6 -21.90 16.32 7.17
N ILE A 7 -21.80 17.64 7.30
CA ILE A 7 -21.45 18.30 8.55
C ILE A 7 -22.51 18.03 9.63
N GLU A 8 -23.80 17.98 9.27
CA GLU A 8 -24.90 17.67 10.19
C GLU A 8 -24.85 16.21 10.70
N LEU A 9 -24.39 15.28 9.87
CA LEU A 9 -24.28 13.85 10.19
C LEU A 9 -23.22 13.52 11.26
N ILE A 10 -22.21 14.37 11.42
CA ILE A 10 -21.05 14.10 12.29
C ILE A 10 -21.08 14.94 13.57
N GLU A 11 -20.31 14.54 14.57
CA GLU A 11 -19.97 15.41 15.70
C GLU A 11 -18.75 16.25 15.31
N ILE A 12 -18.82 17.57 15.41
CA ILE A 12 -17.72 18.45 15.00
C ILE A 12 -17.60 19.63 15.96
N LYS A 13 -16.36 19.94 16.37
CA LYS A 13 -16.10 21.12 17.20
C LYS A 13 -16.13 22.40 16.35
N GLN A 14 -16.53 23.52 16.94
CA GLN A 14 -16.69 24.78 16.20
C GLN A 14 -15.40 25.22 15.49
N GLU A 15 -14.25 25.03 16.14
CA GLU A 15 -12.91 25.33 15.62
C GLU A 15 -12.45 24.40 14.49
N GLU A 16 -13.14 23.28 14.25
CA GLU A 16 -12.83 22.32 13.19
C GLU A 16 -13.66 22.53 11.93
N ILE A 17 -14.74 23.33 11.99
CA ILE A 17 -15.70 23.49 10.87
C ILE A 17 -15.01 24.01 9.62
N ASP A 18 -14.17 25.05 9.73
CA ASP A 18 -13.50 25.62 8.56
C ASP A 18 -12.42 24.67 8.01
N LYS A 19 -11.77 23.90 8.89
CA LYS A 19 -10.84 22.83 8.49
C LYS A 19 -11.58 21.70 7.75
N ALA A 20 -12.79 21.37 8.20
CA ALA A 20 -13.66 20.39 7.56
C ALA A 20 -14.09 20.84 6.17
N LYS A 21 -14.63 22.07 6.05
CA LYS A 21 -15.00 22.66 4.76
C LYS A 21 -13.84 22.64 3.78
N HIS A 22 -12.65 23.08 4.20
CA HIS A 22 -11.45 23.07 3.37
C HIS A 22 -11.13 21.68 2.80
N TYR A 23 -11.17 20.63 3.62
CA TYR A 23 -10.87 19.28 3.14
C TYR A 23 -12.01 18.63 2.37
N LEU A 24 -13.27 18.94 2.70
CA LEU A 24 -14.43 18.51 1.92
C LEU A 24 -14.35 19.05 0.48
N ASP A 25 -13.93 20.30 0.32
CA ASP A 25 -13.71 20.90 -0.99
C ASP A 25 -12.50 20.31 -1.71
N LEU A 26 -11.38 20.14 -0.99
CA LEU A 26 -10.13 19.64 -1.58
C LEU A 26 -10.18 18.16 -2.00
N LYS A 27 -10.85 17.31 -1.22
CA LYS A 27 -10.82 15.85 -1.41
C LYS A 27 -12.18 15.24 -1.77
N GLY A 28 -13.23 16.05 -1.74
CA GLY A 28 -14.59 15.63 -2.02
C GLY A 28 -15.32 15.07 -0.78
N VAL A 29 -16.62 15.37 -0.74
CA VAL A 29 -17.53 14.92 0.33
C VAL A 29 -17.68 13.40 0.34
N ASN A 30 -17.74 12.75 -0.83
CA ASN A 30 -17.94 11.30 -0.93
C ASN A 30 -16.80 10.50 -0.29
N LEU A 31 -15.56 10.97 -0.37
CA LEU A 31 -14.42 10.33 0.31
C LEU A 31 -14.63 10.36 1.82
N HIS A 32 -14.95 11.53 2.39
CA HIS A 32 -15.21 11.68 3.82
C HIS A 32 -16.39 10.83 4.28
N HIS A 33 -17.45 10.77 3.47
CA HIS A 33 -18.59 9.89 3.72
C HIS A 33 -18.21 8.40 3.73
N SER A 34 -17.32 7.97 2.83
CA SER A 34 -16.87 6.57 2.81
C SER A 34 -16.11 6.20 4.09
N ILE A 35 -15.33 7.15 4.63
CA ILE A 35 -14.59 6.96 5.88
C ILE A 35 -15.56 6.99 7.06
N TYR A 36 -16.54 7.89 7.07
CA TYR A 36 -17.62 7.89 8.04
C TYR A 36 -18.39 6.56 8.04
N SER A 37 -18.75 6.05 6.87
CA SER A 37 -19.46 4.77 6.71
C SER A 37 -18.61 3.60 7.22
N TYR A 38 -17.32 3.62 6.93
CA TYR A 38 -16.36 2.65 7.46
C TYR A 38 -16.33 2.70 9.00
N LEU A 39 -16.14 3.88 9.60
CA LEU A 39 -16.07 4.04 11.05
C LEU A 39 -17.38 3.68 11.78
N SER A 40 -18.52 4.12 11.25
CA SER A 40 -19.85 3.82 11.81
C SER A 40 -20.20 2.33 11.77
N SER A 41 -19.55 1.54 10.91
CA SER A 41 -19.73 0.07 10.95
C SER A 41 -19.18 -0.59 12.22
N TYR A 42 -18.31 0.09 12.97
CA TYR A 42 -17.70 -0.41 14.20
C TYR A 42 -18.35 0.10 15.49
N THR A 43 -19.21 1.14 15.40
CA THR A 43 -19.76 1.78 16.59
C THR A 43 -21.12 2.43 16.33
N ALA A 44 -22.01 2.36 17.32
CA ALA A 44 -23.29 3.07 17.30
C ALA A 44 -23.17 4.54 17.73
N SER A 45 -22.01 4.96 18.25
CA SER A 45 -21.76 6.33 18.68
C SER A 45 -21.66 7.28 17.47
N LYS A 46 -22.00 8.55 17.69
CA LYS A 46 -21.81 9.59 16.67
C LYS A 46 -20.31 9.74 16.39
N ILE A 47 -19.93 9.65 15.12
CA ILE A 47 -18.54 9.78 14.68
C ILE A 47 -18.10 11.25 14.71
N LYS A 48 -16.94 11.53 15.29
CA LYS A 48 -16.33 12.85 15.33
C LYS A 48 -15.60 13.16 14.03
N TYR A 49 -15.61 14.42 13.60
CA TYR A 49 -14.84 14.85 12.43
C TYR A 49 -13.34 14.56 12.59
N CYS A 50 -12.80 14.75 13.79
CA CYS A 50 -11.40 14.46 14.06
C CYS A 50 -11.07 12.98 13.79
N GLU A 51 -11.99 12.04 14.05
CA GLU A 51 -11.78 10.58 13.85
C GLU A 51 -11.71 10.26 12.36
N ILE A 52 -12.56 10.90 11.55
CA ILE A 52 -12.56 10.78 10.08
C ILE A 52 -11.24 11.30 9.52
N ALA A 53 -10.84 12.50 9.93
CA ALA A 53 -9.63 13.14 9.44
C ALA A 53 -8.36 12.40 9.86
N THR A 54 -8.31 11.84 11.07
CA THR A 54 -7.18 11.06 11.58
C THR A 54 -7.10 9.68 10.96
N THR A 55 -8.23 9.01 10.76
CA THR A 55 -8.29 7.74 10.01
C THR A 55 -7.77 7.93 8.59
N TYR A 56 -8.14 9.02 7.91
CA TYR A 56 -7.56 9.34 6.60
C TYR A 56 -6.04 9.58 6.65
N ARG A 57 -5.55 10.31 7.67
CA ARG A 57 -4.11 10.56 7.85
C ARG A 57 -3.35 9.26 8.14
N TYR A 58 -3.89 8.39 8.98
CA TYR A 58 -3.34 7.08 9.29
C TYR A 58 -3.22 6.20 8.04
N ASP A 59 -4.29 6.07 7.27
CA ASP A 59 -4.30 5.37 5.99
C ASP A 59 -3.29 5.96 4.99
N LYS A 60 -3.13 7.29 4.97
CA LYS A 60 -2.09 7.95 4.17
C LYS A 60 -0.67 7.61 4.64
N ARG A 61 -0.43 7.48 5.95
CA ARG A 61 0.87 7.04 6.50
C ARG A 61 1.18 5.61 6.06
N ILE A 62 0.21 4.69 6.16
CA ILE A 62 0.33 3.31 5.66
C ILE A 62 0.71 3.32 4.18
N ARG A 63 -0.01 4.07 3.33
CA ARG A 63 0.32 4.18 1.90
C ARG A 63 1.75 4.67 1.64
N LYS A 64 2.27 5.60 2.45
CA LYS A 64 3.64 6.11 2.31
C LYS A 64 4.67 5.02 2.59
N VAL A 65 4.47 4.25 3.67
CA VAL A 65 5.30 3.08 4.00
C VAL A 65 5.23 2.07 2.85
N LEU A 66 4.02 1.72 2.40
CA LEU A 66 3.85 0.79 1.29
C LEU A 66 4.53 1.25 0.01
N TYR A 67 4.42 2.53 -0.35
CA TYR A 67 5.09 3.07 -1.52
C TYR A 67 6.61 2.86 -1.47
N LYS A 68 7.23 3.10 -0.30
CA LYS A 68 8.66 2.87 -0.06
C LYS A 68 9.03 1.39 -0.24
N TYR A 69 8.34 0.47 0.44
CA TYR A 69 8.73 -0.95 0.43
C TYR A 69 8.37 -1.67 -0.86
N ILE A 70 7.26 -1.29 -1.51
CA ILE A 70 6.94 -1.83 -2.84
C ILE A 70 7.96 -1.34 -3.87
N GLY A 71 8.38 -0.07 -3.80
CA GLY A 71 9.48 0.44 -4.63
C GLY A 71 10.77 -0.34 -4.43
N LEU A 72 11.13 -0.61 -3.17
CA LEU A 72 12.30 -1.45 -2.84
C LEU A 72 12.19 -2.87 -3.43
N MET A 73 11.03 -3.53 -3.30
CA MET A 73 10.82 -4.84 -3.93
C MET A 73 10.98 -4.78 -5.45
N GLU A 74 10.43 -3.75 -6.08
CA GLU A 74 10.52 -3.54 -7.53
C GLU A 74 11.99 -3.39 -7.97
N GLU A 75 12.78 -2.61 -7.23
CA GLU A 75 14.23 -2.47 -7.44
C GLU A 75 14.99 -3.79 -7.23
N MET A 76 14.68 -4.54 -6.16
CA MET A 76 15.29 -5.85 -5.88
C MET A 76 15.07 -6.85 -7.03
N ILE A 77 13.84 -6.94 -7.54
CA ILE A 77 13.52 -7.83 -8.66
C ILE A 77 14.28 -7.42 -9.92
N ARG A 78 14.30 -6.13 -10.26
CA ARG A 78 15.03 -5.63 -11.43
C ARG A 78 16.52 -5.92 -11.32
N ALA A 79 17.11 -5.64 -10.15
CA ALA A 79 18.53 -5.86 -9.90
C ALA A 79 18.90 -7.34 -10.03
N PHE A 80 18.07 -8.25 -9.49
CA PHE A 80 18.32 -9.68 -9.63
C PHE A 80 18.34 -10.12 -11.10
N ILE A 81 17.30 -9.76 -11.87
CA ILE A 81 17.19 -10.16 -13.28
C ILE A 81 18.35 -9.58 -14.10
N ASP A 82 18.67 -8.30 -13.91
CA ASP A 82 19.76 -7.65 -14.64
C ASP A 82 21.13 -8.24 -14.29
N ASN A 83 21.43 -8.41 -13.00
CA ASN A 83 22.71 -8.97 -12.55
C ASN A 83 22.91 -10.41 -13.04
N LYS A 84 21.84 -11.21 -13.12
CA LYS A 84 21.95 -12.62 -13.52
C LYS A 84 21.98 -12.80 -15.05
N TYR A 85 21.22 -12.01 -15.81
CA TYR A 85 20.98 -12.31 -17.23
C TYR A 85 21.43 -11.24 -18.22
N SER A 86 22.01 -10.12 -17.76
CA SER A 86 22.45 -9.05 -18.68
C SER A 86 23.46 -9.53 -19.73
N ASP A 87 24.39 -10.40 -19.35
CA ASP A 87 25.39 -11.01 -20.24
C ASP A 87 24.95 -12.36 -20.85
N GLU A 88 23.89 -12.97 -20.29
CA GLU A 88 23.41 -14.33 -20.63
C GLU A 88 21.90 -14.32 -20.98
N MET A 89 21.50 -13.37 -21.84
CA MET A 89 20.07 -13.12 -22.17
C MET A 89 19.36 -14.30 -22.85
N ASP A 90 20.10 -15.23 -23.44
CA ASP A 90 19.55 -16.46 -24.03
C ASP A 90 19.08 -17.47 -22.97
N GLN A 91 19.51 -17.32 -21.72
CA GLN A 91 19.10 -18.18 -20.60
C GLN A 91 17.80 -17.75 -19.92
N ILE A 92 17.28 -16.56 -20.24
CA ILE A 92 16.00 -16.06 -19.72
C ILE A 92 14.96 -15.98 -20.82
N LYS A 93 13.80 -16.58 -20.56
CA LYS A 93 12.61 -16.32 -21.37
C LYS A 93 11.96 -15.01 -20.92
N LEU A 94 12.22 -13.95 -21.67
CA LEU A 94 11.57 -12.66 -21.42
C LEU A 94 10.09 -12.69 -21.87
N THR A 95 9.22 -12.10 -21.06
CA THR A 95 7.84 -11.82 -21.44
C THR A 95 7.80 -10.92 -22.68
N THR A 96 6.74 -11.04 -23.49
CA THR A 96 6.61 -10.29 -24.74
C THR A 96 6.77 -8.78 -24.56
N LYS A 97 6.28 -8.23 -23.44
CA LYS A 97 6.38 -6.79 -23.15
C LYS A 97 7.82 -6.37 -22.90
N ILE A 98 8.55 -7.08 -22.04
CA ILE A 98 9.95 -6.75 -21.73
C ILE A 98 10.82 -6.97 -22.97
N ALA A 99 10.62 -8.06 -23.69
CA ALA A 99 11.33 -8.36 -24.94
C ALA A 99 11.12 -7.26 -26.00
N ASN A 100 9.92 -6.69 -26.11
CA ASN A 100 9.64 -5.61 -27.04
C ASN A 100 10.32 -4.29 -26.62
N THR A 101 10.32 -3.97 -25.33
CA THR A 101 11.06 -2.80 -24.81
C THR A 101 12.56 -2.96 -25.04
N LEU A 102 13.10 -4.16 -24.82
CA LEU A 102 14.52 -4.48 -25.00
C LEU A 102 15.01 -4.25 -26.43
N LYS A 103 14.17 -4.53 -27.45
CA LYS A 103 14.50 -4.23 -28.86
C LYS A 103 14.85 -2.76 -29.09
N ASN A 104 14.21 -1.85 -28.33
CA ASN A 104 14.44 -0.42 -28.44
C ASN A 104 15.59 0.05 -27.54
N GLU A 105 15.64 -0.41 -26.29
CA GLU A 105 16.62 0.05 -25.30
C GLU A 105 18.01 -0.56 -25.44
N LYS A 106 18.10 -1.76 -26.05
CA LYS A 106 19.33 -2.55 -26.25
C LYS A 106 20.07 -2.98 -24.97
N VAL A 107 19.60 -2.58 -23.80
CA VAL A 107 20.16 -2.89 -22.48
C VAL A 107 19.04 -3.42 -21.58
N LEU A 108 19.26 -4.57 -20.94
CA LEU A 108 18.26 -5.26 -20.13
C LEU A 108 17.73 -4.38 -18.99
N TYR A 109 18.63 -3.79 -18.19
CA TYR A 109 18.27 -2.82 -17.15
C TYR A 109 17.29 -1.74 -17.63
N LYS A 110 17.57 -1.09 -18.78
CA LYS A 110 16.71 -0.03 -19.32
C LYS A 110 15.33 -0.55 -19.73
N ALA A 111 15.26 -1.78 -20.23
CA ALA A 111 13.99 -2.41 -20.54
C ALA A 111 13.19 -2.71 -19.27
N LEU A 112 13.86 -3.22 -18.22
CA LEU A 112 13.27 -3.51 -16.92
C LEU A 112 12.79 -2.23 -16.20
N ASP A 113 13.55 -1.14 -16.26
CA ASP A 113 13.20 0.16 -15.68
C ASP A 113 11.90 0.72 -16.26
N LYS A 114 11.69 0.56 -17.58
CA LYS A 114 10.45 0.97 -18.27
C LYS A 114 9.28 0.01 -18.10
N THR A 115 9.48 -1.10 -17.39
CA THR A 115 8.46 -2.14 -17.22
C THR A 115 7.53 -1.80 -16.06
N LEU A 116 6.21 -1.94 -16.29
CA LEU A 116 5.21 -1.79 -15.24
C LEU A 116 5.35 -2.90 -14.20
N PHE A 117 5.06 -2.60 -12.93
CA PHE A 117 5.17 -3.58 -11.85
C PHE A 117 4.42 -4.90 -12.13
N SER A 118 3.22 -4.84 -12.72
CA SER A 118 2.46 -6.04 -13.07
C SER A 118 3.18 -6.93 -14.09
N ASP A 119 3.92 -6.32 -15.01
CA ASP A 119 4.66 -7.01 -16.06
C ASP A 119 5.99 -7.55 -15.52
N LEU A 120 6.59 -6.86 -14.55
CA LEU A 120 7.74 -7.35 -13.80
C LEU A 120 7.36 -8.58 -12.95
N ILE A 121 6.21 -8.55 -12.27
CA ILE A 121 5.69 -9.72 -11.56
C ILE A 121 5.39 -10.87 -12.53
N ALA A 122 4.83 -10.59 -13.71
CA ALA A 122 4.64 -11.62 -14.73
C ALA A 122 5.97 -12.24 -15.17
N GLN A 123 7.02 -11.43 -15.32
CA GLN A 123 8.37 -11.94 -15.62
C GLN A 123 8.90 -12.85 -14.52
N VAL A 124 8.73 -12.48 -13.25
CA VAL A 124 9.15 -13.31 -12.10
C VAL A 124 8.42 -14.66 -12.10
N LEU A 125 7.13 -14.68 -12.43
CA LEU A 125 6.35 -15.91 -12.50
C LEU A 125 6.80 -16.87 -13.61
N ASP A 126 7.53 -16.37 -14.62
CA ASP A 126 8.10 -17.16 -15.71
C ASP A 126 9.56 -17.60 -15.43
N LEU A 127 10.15 -17.19 -14.29
CA LEU A 127 11.50 -17.62 -13.89
C LEU A 127 11.51 -19.05 -13.33
N SER A 128 12.71 -19.62 -13.22
CA SER A 128 12.89 -20.91 -12.55
C SER A 128 12.59 -20.82 -11.05
N GLU A 129 12.26 -21.95 -10.43
CA GLU A 129 12.04 -22.00 -8.97
C GLU A 129 13.31 -21.59 -8.19
N GLU A 130 14.49 -21.95 -8.69
CA GLU A 130 15.77 -21.54 -8.11
C GLU A 130 15.91 -20.02 -8.08
N ASP A 131 15.58 -19.35 -9.18
CA ASP A 131 15.66 -17.90 -9.30
C ASP A 131 14.65 -17.18 -8.42
N ILE A 132 13.42 -17.69 -8.39
CA ILE A 132 12.37 -17.17 -7.52
C ILE A 132 12.78 -17.28 -6.05
N ASN A 133 13.35 -18.42 -5.65
CA ASN A 133 13.85 -18.63 -4.30
C ASN A 133 15.07 -17.74 -4.00
N ALA A 134 15.90 -17.42 -4.99
CA ALA A 134 17.00 -16.48 -4.81
C ALA A 134 16.51 -15.04 -4.60
N ILE A 135 15.43 -14.62 -5.28
CA ILE A 135 14.80 -13.31 -5.06
C ILE A 135 14.08 -13.26 -3.69
N PHE A 136 13.39 -14.34 -3.30
CA PHE A 136 12.55 -14.42 -2.11
C PHE A 136 12.94 -15.59 -1.18
N PRO A 137 14.14 -15.59 -0.59
CA PRO A 137 14.70 -16.77 0.10
C PRO A 137 13.96 -17.20 1.37
N ASN A 138 13.14 -16.32 1.94
CA ASN A 138 12.46 -16.55 3.21
C ASN A 138 10.95 -16.81 3.06
N THR A 139 10.49 -17.11 1.83
CA THR A 139 9.07 -17.35 1.53
C THR A 139 8.92 -18.60 0.69
N ILE A 140 7.94 -19.44 1.04
CA ILE A 140 7.50 -20.51 0.15
C ILE A 140 6.79 -19.84 -1.02
N PHE A 141 7.28 -20.09 -2.24
CA PHE A 141 6.71 -19.49 -3.43
C PHE A 141 5.22 -19.81 -3.58
N ASP A 142 4.43 -18.76 -3.78
CA ASP A 142 3.02 -18.86 -4.16
C ASP A 142 2.71 -17.76 -5.19
N SER A 143 2.35 -18.16 -6.40
CA SER A 143 1.98 -17.20 -7.46
C SER A 143 0.79 -16.30 -7.09
N LYS A 144 -0.12 -16.76 -6.20
CA LYS A 144 -1.22 -15.94 -5.69
C LYS A 144 -0.70 -14.78 -4.85
N ASN A 145 0.34 -15.04 -4.06
CA ASN A 145 0.95 -14.03 -3.20
C ASN A 145 1.55 -12.87 -4.01
N LEU A 146 2.31 -13.18 -5.07
CA LEU A 146 2.86 -12.14 -5.94
C LEU A 146 1.76 -11.35 -6.69
N LYS A 147 0.71 -12.04 -7.15
CA LYS A 147 -0.45 -11.38 -7.77
C LYS A 147 -1.20 -10.48 -6.80
N ALA A 148 -1.24 -10.82 -5.51
CA ALA A 148 -1.84 -10.01 -4.47
C ALA A 148 -1.01 -8.76 -4.16
N ILE A 149 0.33 -8.88 -4.14
CA ILE A 149 1.23 -7.71 -4.03
C ILE A 149 1.04 -6.75 -5.21
N ALA A 150 0.86 -7.26 -6.44
CA ALA A 150 0.54 -6.41 -7.59
C ALA A 150 -0.77 -5.62 -7.43
N GLU A 151 -1.80 -6.23 -6.82
CA GLU A 151 -3.06 -5.53 -6.50
C GLU A 151 -2.86 -4.50 -5.39
N LEU A 152 -2.13 -4.85 -4.32
CA LEU A 152 -1.78 -3.91 -3.24
C LEU A 152 -1.05 -2.68 -3.79
N ARG A 153 -0.06 -2.89 -4.66
CA ARG A 153 0.67 -1.83 -5.36
C ARG A 153 -0.27 -0.93 -6.15
N ASN A 154 -1.19 -1.50 -6.93
CA ASN A 154 -2.17 -0.73 -7.70
C ASN A 154 -3.06 0.13 -6.79
N ALA A 155 -3.55 -0.45 -5.69
CA ALA A 155 -4.36 0.29 -4.71
C ALA A 155 -3.59 1.49 -4.12
N VAL A 156 -2.31 1.30 -3.78
CA VAL A 156 -1.42 2.37 -3.28
C VAL A 156 -1.20 3.44 -4.35
N SER A 157 -0.82 3.07 -5.58
CA SER A 157 -0.56 4.02 -6.68
C SER A 157 -1.80 4.82 -7.09
N HIS A 158 -2.99 4.24 -6.97
CA HIS A 158 -4.26 4.94 -7.24
C HIS A 158 -4.77 5.75 -6.04
N ASN A 159 -3.99 5.89 -4.97
CA ASN A 159 -4.37 6.61 -3.74
C ASN A 159 -5.71 6.12 -3.16
N ARG A 160 -6.00 4.81 -3.28
CA ARG A 160 -7.21 4.21 -2.70
C ARG A 160 -7.16 4.30 -1.18
N PHE A 161 -8.31 4.48 -0.54
CA PHE A 161 -8.44 4.37 0.92
C PHE A 161 -8.38 2.89 1.29
N LEU A 162 -7.23 2.43 1.79
CA LEU A 162 -6.88 1.02 1.92
C LEU A 162 -7.67 0.34 3.04
N LEU A 163 -7.93 1.05 4.14
CA LEU A 163 -8.68 0.51 5.29
C LEU A 163 -10.09 0.00 4.92
N ASN A 164 -10.70 0.56 3.88
CA ASN A 164 -12.01 0.12 3.36
C ASN A 164 -11.93 -0.40 1.91
N TYR A 165 -10.75 -0.82 1.46
CA TYR A 165 -10.58 -1.36 0.11
C TYR A 165 -10.89 -2.86 0.10
N LEU A 166 -12.02 -3.23 -0.52
CA LEU A 166 -12.54 -4.61 -0.51
C LEU A 166 -12.04 -5.47 -1.66
N SER A 167 -11.31 -4.89 -2.62
CA SER A 167 -10.90 -5.57 -3.86
C SER A 167 -9.47 -6.12 -3.82
N PHE A 168 -8.86 -6.20 -2.63
CA PHE A 168 -7.58 -6.89 -2.50
C PHE A 168 -7.72 -8.36 -2.92
N LYS A 169 -6.69 -8.87 -3.59
CA LYS A 169 -6.65 -10.30 -3.92
C LYS A 169 -6.29 -11.10 -2.69
N GLU A 170 -6.77 -12.34 -2.68
CA GLU A 170 -6.43 -13.31 -1.65
C GLU A 170 -4.96 -13.72 -1.75
N CYS A 171 -4.33 -13.85 -0.59
CA CYS A 171 -2.98 -14.37 -0.42
C CYS A 171 -2.97 -15.45 0.67
N ASN A 172 -1.95 -16.30 0.64
CA ASN A 172 -1.73 -17.38 1.58
C ASN A 172 -0.65 -17.00 2.59
N ILE A 173 -1.04 -16.86 3.85
CA ILE A 173 -0.15 -16.59 4.98
C ILE A 173 -0.20 -17.77 5.94
N GLY A 174 0.87 -18.58 5.96
CA GLY A 174 0.97 -19.74 6.84
C GLY A 174 -0.18 -20.75 6.69
N GLY A 175 -0.64 -20.97 5.45
CA GLY A 175 -1.76 -21.88 5.14
C GLY A 175 -3.15 -21.23 5.23
N ARG A 176 -3.26 -19.96 5.63
CA ARG A 176 -4.52 -19.23 5.72
C ARG A 176 -4.71 -18.32 4.51
N ILE A 177 -5.82 -18.49 3.80
CA ILE A 177 -6.20 -17.65 2.66
C ILE A 177 -6.99 -16.46 3.17
N SER A 178 -6.57 -15.24 2.82
CA SER A 178 -7.29 -14.01 3.16
C SER A 178 -6.99 -12.88 2.16
N GLY A 179 -8.02 -12.10 1.82
CA GLY A 179 -7.91 -10.85 1.05
C GLY A 179 -7.94 -9.59 1.91
N SER A 180 -7.71 -9.68 3.22
CA SER A 180 -7.68 -8.48 4.08
C SER A 180 -6.45 -7.61 3.81
N LEU A 181 -6.52 -6.32 4.17
CA LEU A 181 -5.35 -5.45 4.18
C LEU A 181 -4.25 -6.03 5.07
N HIS A 182 -4.57 -6.48 6.28
CA HIS A 182 -3.61 -7.13 7.19
C HIS A 182 -2.90 -8.32 6.51
N ALA A 183 -3.64 -9.23 5.87
CA ALA A 183 -3.04 -10.36 5.17
C ALA A 183 -2.12 -9.91 4.03
N ASN A 184 -2.52 -8.91 3.25
CA ASN A 184 -1.70 -8.36 2.17
C ASN A 184 -0.45 -7.63 2.67
N LEU A 185 -0.50 -6.97 3.84
CA LEU A 185 0.67 -6.39 4.50
C LEU A 185 1.64 -7.49 4.96
N MET A 186 1.14 -8.52 5.63
CA MET A 186 1.96 -9.67 6.04
C MET A 186 2.54 -10.42 4.85
N ASN A 187 1.78 -10.52 3.75
CA ASN A 187 2.24 -11.09 2.49
C ASN A 187 3.47 -10.36 1.98
N LEU A 188 3.39 -9.03 1.86
CA LEU A 188 4.50 -8.19 1.44
C LEU A 188 5.71 -8.34 2.39
N ALA A 189 5.46 -8.30 3.70
CA ALA A 189 6.51 -8.45 4.73
C ALA A 189 7.31 -9.76 4.57
N ASN A 190 6.62 -10.86 4.26
CA ASN A 190 7.24 -12.17 4.12
C ASN A 190 8.19 -12.27 2.91
N HIS A 191 7.97 -11.47 1.86
CA HIS A 191 8.85 -11.47 0.70
C HIS A 191 10.18 -10.73 0.93
N PHE A 192 10.33 -10.06 2.08
CA PHE A 192 11.58 -9.43 2.46
C PHE A 192 12.45 -10.35 3.32
N ASP A 193 13.76 -10.06 3.33
CA ASP A 193 14.67 -10.59 4.35
C ASP A 193 14.28 -10.13 5.75
N ILE A 194 14.91 -10.75 6.74
CA ILE A 194 14.55 -10.56 8.14
C ILE A 194 14.69 -9.11 8.63
N GLU A 195 15.68 -8.35 8.16
CA GLU A 195 15.94 -6.99 8.63
C GLU A 195 15.01 -5.98 7.95
N ILE A 196 14.82 -6.10 6.63
CA ILE A 196 13.86 -5.28 5.89
C ILE A 196 12.44 -5.56 6.40
N ARG A 197 12.10 -6.84 6.67
CA ARG A 197 10.81 -7.24 7.24
C ARG A 197 10.55 -6.61 8.59
N LYS A 198 11.51 -6.67 9.52
CA LYS A 198 11.40 -6.02 10.84
C LYS A 198 11.17 -4.52 10.69
N SER A 199 11.94 -3.87 9.81
CA SER A 199 11.82 -2.44 9.55
C SER A 199 10.44 -2.09 8.97
N PHE A 200 9.93 -2.88 8.02
CA PHE A 200 8.60 -2.69 7.45
C PHE A 200 7.49 -2.82 8.50
N ILE A 201 7.50 -3.91 9.28
CA ILE A 201 6.54 -4.16 10.34
C ILE A 201 6.55 -3.02 11.36
N ASN A 202 7.73 -2.59 11.78
CA ASN A 202 7.88 -1.48 12.71
C ASN A 202 7.28 -0.18 12.14
N GLU A 203 7.58 0.19 10.89
CA GLU A 203 7.04 1.40 10.26
C GLU A 203 5.53 1.36 10.07
N ILE A 204 4.94 0.19 9.79
CA ILE A 204 3.48 0.04 9.76
C ILE A 204 2.89 0.23 11.16
N ASN A 205 3.47 -0.42 12.17
CA ASN A 205 2.97 -0.36 13.54
C ASN A 205 3.09 1.06 14.13
N THR A 206 4.11 1.83 13.76
CA THR A 206 4.28 3.23 14.21
C THR A 206 3.38 4.23 13.48
N CYS A 207 2.72 3.86 12.36
CA CYS A 207 1.83 4.78 11.64
C CYS A 207 0.69 5.35 12.51
N ALA A 208 0.25 4.59 13.52
CA ALA A 208 -0.82 4.96 14.44
C ALA A 208 -0.36 5.93 15.55
N ILE A 209 0.95 6.04 15.77
CA ILE A 209 1.54 6.88 16.81
C ILE A 209 1.55 8.34 16.34
N LEU A 210 1.18 9.26 17.22
CA LEU A 210 1.38 10.68 16.98
C LEU A 210 2.89 10.95 17.01
N GLU A 211 3.50 11.14 15.84
CA GLU A 211 4.83 11.74 15.77
C GLU A 211 4.74 13.17 16.33
N ASP A 212 5.59 13.48 17.30
CA ASP A 212 5.82 14.85 17.75
C ASP A 212 6.57 15.58 16.62
N ASP A 213 5.81 15.99 15.60
CA ASP A 213 6.27 16.79 14.47
C ASP A 213 6.57 18.21 14.99
N GLY A 214 7.61 18.34 15.81
CA GLY A 214 8.13 19.56 16.46
C GLY A 214 7.34 20.82 16.11
N ASP A 215 6.32 21.09 16.93
CA ASP A 215 5.62 22.37 17.06
C ASP A 215 5.11 23.07 15.78
N LYS A 216 4.81 22.33 14.71
CA LYS A 216 4.09 22.87 13.55
C LYS A 216 2.82 22.09 13.29
N MET A 217 1.81 22.31 14.12
CA MET A 217 0.43 21.97 13.78
C MET A 217 0.11 22.66 12.44
N LYS A 218 0.08 21.89 11.35
CA LYS A 218 -0.20 22.45 10.01
C LYS A 218 -1.56 23.15 10.09
N ILE A 219 -1.64 24.35 9.53
CA ILE A 219 -2.73 25.33 9.71
C ILE A 219 -4.16 24.72 9.65
N ASN A 220 -4.36 23.66 8.87
CA ASN A 220 -5.67 23.02 8.68
C ASN A 220 -5.82 21.63 9.34
N GLN A 221 -4.90 21.19 10.19
CA GLN A 221 -5.00 19.89 10.85
C GLN A 221 -5.85 19.93 12.12
N VAL A 222 -6.55 18.82 12.35
CA VAL A 222 -7.27 18.52 13.59
C VAL A 222 -6.34 17.79 14.56
N GLU A 223 -6.75 17.74 15.82
CA GLU A 223 -6.10 16.93 16.85
C GLU A 223 -6.04 15.44 16.44
N TRP A 224 -5.05 14.70 16.93
CA TRP A 224 -4.95 13.27 16.68
C TRP A 224 -5.87 12.47 17.62
N CYS A 225 -7.03 12.07 17.10
CA CYS A 225 -8.02 11.22 17.77
C CYS A 225 -8.30 9.94 16.94
N LEU A 226 -7.25 9.18 16.58
CA LEU A 226 -7.42 7.95 15.79
C LEU A 226 -8.19 6.88 16.61
N PRO A 227 -9.30 6.32 16.08
CA PRO A 227 -10.01 5.25 16.78
C PRO A 227 -9.17 3.97 16.88
N VAL A 228 -9.08 3.38 18.07
CA VAL A 228 -8.21 2.21 18.31
C VAL A 228 -8.61 0.99 17.48
N PHE A 229 -9.90 0.84 17.16
CA PHE A 229 -10.42 -0.31 16.42
C PHE A 229 -10.04 -0.31 14.93
N VAL A 230 -9.54 0.81 14.38
CA VAL A 230 -9.03 0.85 12.99
C VAL A 230 -7.53 0.60 12.89
N VAL A 231 -6.83 0.52 14.02
CA VAL A 231 -5.38 0.35 14.06
C VAL A 231 -5.02 -1.07 13.66
N ILE A 232 -4.18 -1.19 12.63
CA ILE A 232 -3.56 -2.45 12.21
C ILE A 232 -2.26 -2.62 12.99
N VAL A 233 -2.10 -3.81 13.57
CA VAL A 233 -0.87 -4.28 14.20
C VAL A 233 -0.40 -5.52 13.45
N LEU A 234 0.84 -5.49 12.97
CA LEU A 234 1.54 -6.59 12.30
C LEU A 234 2.50 -7.30 13.25
#